data_AF-A0A936IRF6-F1
#
_entry.id   AF-A0A936IRF6-F1
#
_cell.length_a   1.000
_cell.length_b   1.000
_cell.length_c   1.000
_cell.angle_alpha   90.00
_cell.angle_beta   90.00
_cell.angle_gamma   90.00
#
_symmetry.space_group_name_H-M   'P 1'
#
loop_
_entity.id
_entity.type
_entity.pdbx_description
1 polymer ?
#
loop_
_entity_poly.entity_id
_entity_poly.type
_entity_poly.pdbx_seq_one_letter_code
_entity_poly.pdbx_strand_id
1 'polypeptide(L)' 'MTLDHVKNFLDCVRSRKLPNGDVLIGHRSAQASHLGNIAYLERRRLNFDTTREELLPL' A
#
# COMPACT_ATOMS: atom_id res chain seq x y z
N MET A 1 -12.62 -8.04 7.19
CA MET A 1 -13.49 -7.68 6.05
C MET A 1 -14.87 -7.32 6.60
N THR A 2 -15.33 -6.07 6.47
CA THR A 2 -16.66 -5.64 6.95
C THR A 2 -17.70 -5.68 5.83
N LEU A 3 -18.99 -5.74 6.17
CA LEU A 3 -20.07 -5.68 5.17
C LEU A 3 -20.03 -4.38 4.36
N ASP A 4 -19.68 -3.26 4.99
CA ASP A 4 -19.55 -1.97 4.32
C ASP A 4 -18.45 -1.96 3.26
N HIS A 5 -17.33 -2.65 3.50
CA HIS A 5 -16.25 -2.76 2.52
C HIS A 5 -16.69 -3.55 1.29
N VAL A 6 -17.40 -4.66 1.49
CA VAL A 6 -17.93 -5.47 0.39
C VAL A 6 -18.96 -4.68 -0.41
N LYS A 7 -19.85 -3.94 0.27
CA LYS A 7 -20.83 -3.06 -0.37
C LYS A 7 -20.15 -1.98 -1.20
N ASN A 8 -19.15 -1.28 -0.65
CA ASN A 8 -18.37 -0.28 -1.37
C ASN A 8 -17.77 -0.84 -2.66
N PHE A 9 -17.16 -2.03 -2.60
CA PHE A 9 -16.59 -2.68 -3.77
C PHE A 9 -17.66 -2.95 -4.85
N LEU A 10 -18.78 -3.57 -4.50
CA LEU A 10 -19.86 -3.88 -5.44
C LEU A 10 -20.47 -2.62 -6.06
N ASP A 11 -20.65 -1.56 -5.27
CA ASP A 11 -21.15 -0.27 -5.77
C ASP A 11 -20.16 0.40 -6.74
N CYS A 12 -18.86 0.27 -6.48
CA CYS A 12 -17.80 0.76 -7.37
C CYS A 12 -17.74 -0.03 -8.68
N VAL A 13 -17.91 -1.36 -8.65
CA VAL A 13 -18.00 -2.19 -9.85
C VAL A 13 -19.14 -1.74 -10.77
N ARG A 14 -20.32 -1.45 -10.18
CA ARG A 14 -21.49 -0.97 -10.93
C ARG A 14 -21.31 0.46 -11.47
N SER A 15 -20.86 1.38 -10.61
CA SER A 15 -20.77 2.80 -10.92
C SER A 15 -19.50 3.20 -11.68
N ARG A 16 -18.52 2.29 -11.78
CA ARG A 16 -17.17 2.54 -12.30
C ARG A 16 -16.38 3.62 -11.54
N LYS A 17 -16.77 3.89 -10.30
CA LYS A 17 -15.99 4.73 -9.37
C LYS A 17 -14.83 3.93 -8.75
N LEU A 18 -13.83 4.64 -8.24
CA LEU A 18 -12.74 4.03 -7.49
C LEU A 18 -13.23 3.50 -6.13
N PRO A 19 -12.84 2.28 -5.71
CA PRO A 19 -13.12 1.78 -4.37
C PRO A 19 -12.27 2.51 -3.33
N ASN A 20 -12.69 2.44 -2.06
CA ASN A 20 -11.94 3.05 -0.95
C ASN A 20 -10.52 2.49 -0.79
N GLY A 21 -10.30 1.25 -1.23
CA GLY A 21 -8.99 0.60 -1.29
C GLY A 21 -8.66 0.25 -2.74
N ASP A 22 -8.22 1.24 -3.52
CA ASP A 22 -7.77 1.00 -4.88
C ASP A 22 -6.41 0.28 -4.93
N VAL A 23 -5.95 0.00 -6.15
CA VAL A 23 -4.70 -0.72 -6.38
C VAL A 23 -3.48 0.04 -5.85
N LEU A 24 -3.46 1.37 -5.89
CA LEU A 24 -2.32 2.16 -5.41
C LEU A 24 -2.23 2.11 -3.89
N ILE A 25 -3.36 2.15 -3.20
CA ILE A 25 -3.42 1.94 -1.74
C ILE A 25 -2.95 0.52 -1.39
N GLY A 26 -3.38 -0.49 -2.15
CA GLY A 26 -2.91 -1.87 -1.98
C GLY A 26 -1.40 -2.01 -2.16
N HIS A 27 -0.85 -1.44 -3.23
CA HIS A 27 0.58 -1.39 -3.53
C HIS A 27 1.38 -0.78 -2.38
N ARG A 28 0.99 0.42 -1.90
CA ARG A 28 1.66 1.10 -0.78
C ARG A 28 1.59 0.29 0.52
N SER A 29 0.49 -0.42 0.76
CA SER A 29 0.34 -1.28 1.94
C SER A 29 1.30 -2.48 1.90
N ALA A 30 1.46 -3.10 0.72
CA ALA A 30 2.43 -4.19 0.52
C ALA A 30 3.88 -3.67 0.60
N GLN A 31 4.17 -2.52 -0.04
CA GLN A 31 5.47 -1.86 -0.01
C GLN A 31 5.94 -1.60 1.43
N ALA A 32 5.07 -1.10 2.31
CA ALA A 32 5.40 -0.90 3.72
C ALA A 32 5.84 -2.19 4.43
N SER A 33 5.14 -3.30 4.17
CA SER A 33 5.51 -4.63 4.72
C SER A 33 6.89 -5.09 4.22
N HIS A 34 7.19 -4.86 2.94
CA HIS A 34 8.49 -5.20 2.37
C HIS A 34 9.63 -4.33 2.94
N LEU A 35 9.41 -3.03 3.07
CA LEU A 35 10.38 -2.11 3.70
C LEU A 35 10.67 -2.52 5.15
N GLY A 36 9.64 -2.93 5.90
CA GLY A 36 9.80 -3.46 7.25
C GLY A 36 10.69 -4.70 7.29
N ASN A 37 10.48 -5.65 6.37
CA ASN A 37 11.31 -6.85 6.27
C ASN A 37 12.77 -6.51 5.90
N ILE A 38 13.00 -5.58 4.97
CA ILE A 38 14.35 -5.14 4.57
C ILE A 38 15.05 -4.48 5.77
N ALA A 39 14.39 -3.55 6.46
CA ALA A 39 14.94 -2.87 7.64
C ALA A 39 15.35 -3.85 8.74
N TYR A 40 14.51 -4.87 8.97
CA TYR A 40 14.77 -5.92 9.94
C TYR A 40 16.01 -6.76 9.57
N LEU A 41 16.10 -7.19 8.31
CA LEU A 41 17.21 -8.03 7.83
C LEU A 41 18.55 -7.27 7.81
N GLU A 42 18.53 -6.01 7.38
CA GLU A 42 19.75 -5.18 7.29
C GLU A 42 20.14 -4.54 8.63
N ARG A 43 19.30 -4.67 9.67
CA ARG A 43 19.49 -4.08 11.00
C ARG A 43 19.79 -2.58 10.96
N ARG A 44 19.18 -1.87 10.01
CA ARG A 44 19.34 -0.42 9.85
C ARG A 44 18.01 0.26 9.62
N ARG A 45 17.98 1.55 9.93
CA ARG A 45 16.89 2.42 9.50
C ARG A 45 16.98 2.62 7.99
N LEU A 46 15.86 2.56 7.31
CA LEU A 46 15.76 2.89 5.88
C LEU A 46 15.35 4.36 5.72
N ASN A 47 15.95 5.03 4.74
CA ASN A 47 15.47 6.29 4.19
C ASN A 47 14.82 5.96 2.83
N PHE A 48 13.54 6.26 2.66
CA PHE A 48 12.77 5.83 1.49
C PHE A 48 11.99 7.01 0.91
N ASP A 49 12.12 7.23 -0.38
CA ASP A 49 11.36 8.22 -1.14
C ASP A 49 10.03 7.60 -1.59
N THR A 50 8.91 8.07 -1.05
CA THR A 50 7.56 7.56 -1.35
C THR A 50 7.00 8.00 -2.69
N THR A 51 7.65 8.96 -3.36
CA THR A 51 7.26 9.45 -4.68
C THR A 51 8.02 8.69 -5.77
N ARG A 52 9.32 8.49 -5.58
CA ARG A 52 10.17 7.75 -6.53
C ARG A 52 10.24 6.26 -6.28
N GLU A 53 9.79 5.82 -5.11
CA GLU A 53 9.83 4.43 -4.64
C GLU A 53 11.25 3.85 -4.55
N GLU A 54 12.20 4.68 -4.11
CA GLU A 54 13.63 4.36 -4.04
C GLU A 54 14.14 4.37 -2.59
N LEU A 55 15.03 3.43 -2.26
CA LEU A 55 15.82 3.50 -1.04
C LEU A 55 16.96 4.50 -1.24
N LEU A 56 16.99 5.54 -0.41
CA LEU A 56 18.03 6.55 -0.44
C LEU A 56 19.28 6.03 0.31
N PRO A 57 20.49 6.44 -0.11
CA PRO A 57 21.71 6.23 0.66
C PRO A 57 21.56 6.77 2.09
N LEU A 58 22.26 6.13 3.02
CA LEU A 58 22.40 6.62 4.39
C LEU A 58 23.34 7.82 4.47
#